data_AF-A0A7V8Y6A7-F1
#
_entry.id   AF-A0A7V8Y6A7-F1
#
_cell.length_a   1.000
_cell.length_b   1.000
_cell.length_c   1.000
_cell.angle_alpha   90.00
_cell.angle_beta   90.00
_cell.angle_gamma   90.00
#
_symmetry.space_group_name_H-M   'P 1'
#
loop_
_entity.id
_entity.type
_entity.pdbx_description
1 polymer ?
#
loop_
_entity_poly.entity_id
_entity_poly.type
_entity_poly.pdbx_seq_one_letter_code
_entity_poly.pdbx_strand_id
1 'polypeptide(L)' 'MIALPDDLKRALALSPERQRAFQGLSTKAKADLVTWIETARDRDHRRRRIDMAVLSLR' A
#
# COMPACT_ATOMS: atom_id res chain seq x y z
N MET A 1 1.23 6.39 -14.48
CA MET A 1 0.43 6.67 -13.27
C MET A 1 0.09 5.34 -12.64
N ILE A 2 0.48 5.07 -11.38
CA ILE A 2 0.22 3.76 -10.75
C ILE A 2 -1.22 3.77 -10.24
N ALA A 3 -2.03 2.81 -10.69
CA ALA A 3 -3.38 2.64 -10.18
C ALA A 3 -3.29 2.14 -8.74
N LEU A 4 -3.74 2.95 -7.79
CA LEU A 4 -3.74 2.56 -6.38
C LEU A 4 -5.03 1.80 -6.07
N PRO A 5 -4.96 0.59 -5.49
CA PRO A 5 -6.15 -0.12 -5.07
C PRO A 5 -6.93 0.63 -4.00
N ASP A 6 -8.26 0.54 -4.02
CA ASP A 6 -9.11 1.34 -3.12
C ASP A 6 -8.96 0.97 -1.65
N ASP A 7 -8.67 -0.30 -1.35
CA ASP A 7 -8.39 -0.76 -0.01
C ASP A 7 -7.06 -0.21 0.52
N LEU A 8 -6.03 -0.14 -0.31
CA LEU A 8 -4.77 0.54 0.03
C LEU A 8 -4.97 2.05 0.21
N LYS A 9 -5.75 2.72 -0.66
CA LYS A 9 -6.10 4.14 -0.51
C LYS A 9 -6.78 4.40 0.84
N ARG A 10 -7.77 3.57 1.19
CA ARG A 10 -8.48 3.69 2.47
C ARG A 10 -7.55 3.48 3.65
N ALA A 11 -6.68 2.48 3.60
CA ALA A 11 -5.74 2.21 4.68
C ALA A 11 -4.73 3.36 4.89
N LEU A 12 -4.23 3.97 3.81
CA LEU A 12 -3.36 5.14 3.88
C LEU A 12 -4.11 6.39 4.38
N ALA A 13 -5.38 6.57 3.99
CA ALA A 13 -6.19 7.70 4.44
C ALA A 13 -6.44 7.69 5.96
N LEU A 14 -6.39 6.52 6.61
CA LEU A 14 -6.48 6.40 8.08
C LEU A 14 -5.20 6.89 8.79
N SER A 15 -4.11 7.15 8.07
CA SER A 15 -2.84 7.56 8.67
C SER A 15 -2.11 8.56 7.77
N PRO A 16 -2.34 9.88 7.96
CA PRO A 16 -1.77 10.94 7.12
C PRO A 16 -0.25 10.91 7.02
N GLU A 17 0.45 10.50 8.07
CA GLU A 17 1.91 10.30 8.07
C GLU A 17 2.33 9.20 7.09
N ARG A 18 1.65 8.05 7.14
CA ARG A 18 1.91 6.91 6.24
C ARG A 18 1.56 7.26 4.80
N GLN A 19 0.51 8.05 4.58
CA GLN A 19 0.18 8.57 3.26
C GLN A 19 1.28 9.47 2.70
N ARG A 20 1.88 10.34 3.53
CA ARG A 20 3.04 11.17 3.14
C ARG A 20 4.28 10.33 2.84
N ALA A 21 4.58 9.36 3.70
CA ALA A 21 5.68 8.41 3.48
C ALA A 21 5.50 7.65 2.16
N PHE A 22 4.27 7.17 1.89
CA PHE A 22 3.92 6.54 0.63
C PHE A 22 4.10 7.50 -0.57
N GLN A 23 3.68 8.76 -0.44
CA GLN A 23 3.85 9.77 -1.48
C GLN A 23 5.33 10.08 -1.76
N GLY A 24 6.19 10.02 -0.75
CA GLY A 24 7.64 10.19 -0.86
C GLY A 24 8.36 9.01 -1.55
N LEU A 25 7.72 7.85 -1.69
CA LEU A 25 8.30 6.72 -2.41
C LEU A 25 8.50 7.03 -3.90
N SER A 26 9.57 6.47 -4.46
CA SER A 26 9.80 6.47 -5.90
C SER A 26 8.68 5.74 -6.63
N THR A 27 8.46 6.07 -7.90
CA THR A 27 7.47 5.38 -8.75
C THR A 27 7.70 3.87 -8.75
N LYS A 28 8.97 3.42 -8.82
CA LYS A 28 9.30 1.99 -8.74
C LYS A 28 8.86 1.36 -7.42
N ALA A 29 9.19 1.98 -6.28
CA ALA A 29 8.81 1.45 -4.97
C ALA A 29 7.28 1.38 -4.78
N LYS A 30 6.54 2.38 -5.28
CA LYS A 30 5.06 2.35 -5.29
C LYS A 30 4.53 1.18 -6.11
N ALA A 31 5.10 0.95 -7.29
CA ALA A 31 4.66 -0.13 -8.19
C ALA A 31 4.96 -1.50 -7.60
N ASP A 32 6.15 -1.68 -7.04
CA ASP A 32 6.56 -2.92 -6.38
C ASP A 32 5.63 -3.24 -5.19
N LEU A 33 5.28 -2.22 -4.38
CA LEU A 33 4.37 -2.38 -3.25
C LEU A 33 2.93 -2.72 -3.68
N VAL A 34 2.40 -2.03 -4.69
CA VAL A 34 1.07 -2.34 -5.25
C VAL A 34 1.04 -3.75 -5.84
N THR A 35 2.04 -4.12 -6.63
CA THR A 35 2.14 -5.47 -7.21
C THR A 35 2.23 -6.54 -6.12
N TRP A 36 3.00 -6.28 -5.06
CA TRP A 36 3.07 -7.18 -3.91
C TRP A 36 1.71 -7.33 -3.21
N ILE A 37 0.90 -6.28 -3.08
CA ILE A 37 -0.46 -6.39 -2.52
C ILE A 37 -1.40 -7.14 -3.48
N GLU A 38 -1.30 -6.89 -4.78
CA GLU A 38 -2.17 -7.49 -5.80
C GLU A 38 -1.92 -8.98 -6.03
N THR A 39 -0.70 -9.45 -5.83
CA THR A 39 -0.35 -10.88 -5.91
C THR A 39 -0.85 -11.70 -4.70
N ALA A 40 -1.71 -11.14 -3.84
CA ALA A 40 -2.29 -11.87 -2.72
C ALA A 40 -3.33 -12.89 -3.22
N ARG A 41 -3.20 -14.14 -2.77
CA ARG A 41 -4.05 -15.26 -3.19
C ARG A 41 -5.50 -15.19 -2.71
N ASP A 42 -5.75 -14.52 -1.59
CA ASP A 42 -7.07 -14.35 -1.00
C ASP A 42 -7.19 -13.02 -0.25
N ARG A 43 -8.42 -12.68 0.14
CA ARG A 43 -8.74 -11.39 0.79
C ARG A 43 -8.03 -11.22 2.13
N ASP A 44 -7.82 -12.29 2.90
CA ASP A 44 -7.16 -12.21 4.21
C ASP A 44 -5.66 -11.93 4.05
N HIS A 45 -5.00 -12.60 3.10
CA HIS A 45 -3.60 -12.31 2.76
C HIS A 45 -3.47 -10.88 2.23
N ARG A 46 -4.42 -10.43 1.40
CA ARG A 46 -4.42 -9.07 0.87
C ARG A 46 -4.51 -8.05 2.00
N ARG A 47 -5.44 -8.25 2.95
CA ARG A 47 -5.60 -7.38 4.12
C ARG A 47 -4.33 -7.32 4.94
N ARG A 48 -3.72 -8.47 5.25
CA ARG A 48 -2.44 -8.54 5.97
C ARG A 48 -1.32 -7.81 5.25
N ARG A 49 -1.22 -7.95 3.91
CA ARG A 49 -0.22 -7.23 3.12
C ARG A 49 -0.43 -5.73 3.16
N ILE A 50 -1.68 -5.25 3.11
CA ILE A 50 -1.99 -3.83 3.25
C ILE A 50 -1.60 -3.32 4.63
N ASP A 51 -1.96 -4.04 5.69
CA ASP A 51 -1.64 -3.63 7.06
C ASP A 51 -0.10 -3.59 7.27
N MET A 52 0.62 -4.60 6.76
CA MET A 52 2.09 -4.63 6.76
C MET A 52 2.71 -3.50 5.94
N ALA A 53 2.18 -3.23 4.75
CA ALA A 53 2.63 -2.12 3.91
C ALA A 53 2.50 -0.79 4.66
N VAL A 54 1.32 -0.51 5.23
CA VAL A 54 1.06 0.71 6.00
C VAL A 54 1.96 0.81 7.22
N LEU A 55 2.18 -0.29 7.96
CA LEU A 55 3.11 -0.32 9.09
C LEU A 55 4.58 -0.09 8.69
N SER A 56 4.98 -0.57 7.51
CA SER A 56 6.37 -0.46 7.03
C SER A 56 6.76 0.96 6.59
N LEU A 57 5.78 1.79 6.23
CA LEU A 57 5.98 3.16 5.73
C LEU A 57 6.34 4.10 6.88
N ARG A 58 7.63 4.35 7.13
CA ARG A 58 8.09 5.27 8.19
C ARG A 58 8.11 6.73 7.75
#